data_AF-A0A5N5QMT0-F1
#
_entry.id   AF-A0A5N5QMT0-F1
#
_cell.length_a   1.000
_cell.length_b   1.000
_cell.length_c   1.000
_cell.angle_alpha   90.00
_cell.angle_beta   90.00
_cell.angle_gamma   90.00
#
_symmetry.space_group_name_H-M   'P 1'
#
loop_
_entity.id
_entity.type
_entity.pdbx_description
1 polymer ?
#
loop_
_entity_poly.entity_id
_entity_poly.type
_entity_poly.pdbx_seq_one_letter_code
_entity_poly.pdbx_strand_id
1 'polypeptide(L)'
;MFTSRRQQEHHARQEREHAEALKRKAERREAHERRMKKQTEDAARLKAQRARRHREMLEEHARRKGKGGWSGHSSWSEYDYSYYKPSSEVPRSTTSQEQERVAVVRYEAGWERMRRLADMGARLRFSDIPWPTVHPIATPYELKLQRSNIKQFILSGWLNLGQDRRMRLRAFILQWHPDKFIGR
;
A
#
# COMPACT_ATOMS: atom_id res chain seq x y z
N MET A 1 30.39 79.11 -10.93
CA MET A 1 29.48 78.11 -11.54
C MET A 1 30.19 76.74 -11.64
N PHE A 2 30.22 75.92 -10.58
CA PHE A 2 30.96 74.64 -10.54
C PHE A 2 30.11 73.42 -10.11
N THR A 3 28.78 73.54 -10.09
CA THR A 3 27.86 72.48 -9.64
C THR A 3 27.59 71.39 -10.70
N SER A 4 27.81 71.70 -11.99
CA SER A 4 27.44 70.83 -13.12
C SER A 4 28.26 69.54 -13.21
N ARG A 5 29.58 69.59 -12.94
CA ARG A 5 30.47 68.44 -13.11
C ARG A 5 30.24 67.33 -12.06
N ARG A 6 29.96 67.69 -10.81
CA ARG A 6 29.62 66.74 -9.74
C ARG A 6 28.29 66.04 -9.99
N GLN A 7 27.29 66.75 -10.53
CA GLN A 7 26.00 66.16 -10.87
C GLN A 7 26.12 65.19 -12.05
N GLN A 8 26.90 65.54 -13.08
CA GLN A 8 27.19 64.65 -14.20
C GLN A 8 27.94 63.38 -13.78
N GLU A 9 28.93 63.49 -12.89
CA GLU A 9 29.66 62.33 -12.36
C GLU A 9 28.75 61.41 -11.52
N HIS A 10 27.84 61.96 -10.74
CA HIS A 10 26.87 61.18 -9.97
C HIS A 10 25.88 60.43 -10.87
N HIS A 11 25.35 61.09 -11.91
CA HIS A 11 24.47 60.46 -12.89
C HIS A 11 25.20 59.33 -13.65
N ALA A 12 26.43 59.58 -14.06
CA ALA A 12 27.25 58.57 -14.73
C ALA A 12 27.57 57.36 -13.82
N ARG A 13 27.71 57.55 -12.51
CA ARG A 13 27.83 56.43 -11.55
C ARG A 13 26.53 55.64 -11.43
N GLN A 14 25.39 56.33 -11.31
CA GLN A 14 24.08 55.68 -11.24
C GLN A 14 23.74 54.87 -12.49
N GLU A 15 24.06 55.38 -13.68
CA GLU A 15 23.88 54.65 -14.94
C GLU A 15 24.74 53.39 -15.02
N ARG A 16 26.00 53.46 -14.57
CA ARG A 16 26.90 52.31 -14.53
C ARG A 16 26.41 51.25 -13.55
N GLU A 17 25.97 51.67 -12.36
CA GLU A 17 25.40 50.76 -11.35
C GLU A 17 24.11 50.10 -11.85
N HIS A 18 23.22 50.85 -12.50
CA HIS A 18 21.99 50.30 -13.06
C HIS A 18 22.27 49.33 -14.22
N ALA A 19 23.23 49.66 -15.10
CA ALA A 19 23.66 48.78 -16.17
C ALA A 19 24.30 47.49 -15.61
N GLU A 20 25.09 47.58 -14.54
CA GLU A 20 25.67 46.41 -13.89
C GLU A 20 24.61 45.56 -13.18
N ALA A 21 23.63 46.19 -12.52
CA ALA A 21 22.51 45.51 -11.89
C ALA A 21 21.67 44.73 -12.93
N LEU A 22 21.43 45.31 -14.10
CA LEU A 22 20.76 44.63 -15.21
C LEU A 22 21.55 43.42 -15.72
N LYS A 23 22.88 43.56 -15.87
CA LYS A 23 23.75 42.44 -16.25
C LYS A 23 23.71 41.30 -15.23
N ARG A 24 23.84 41.60 -13.94
CA ARG A 24 23.75 40.59 -12.86
C ARG A 24 22.38 39.91 -12.83
N LYS A 25 21.30 40.66 -13.10
CA LYS A 25 19.94 40.09 -13.18
C LYS A 25 19.79 39.17 -14.39
N ALA A 26 20.32 39.55 -15.55
CA ALA A 26 20.32 38.72 -16.75
C ALA A 26 21.12 37.43 -16.54
N GLU A 27 22.31 37.53 -15.95
CA GLU A 27 23.16 36.38 -15.64
C GLU A 27 22.50 35.40 -14.66
N ARG A 28 21.83 35.91 -13.62
CA ARG A 28 21.06 35.07 -12.68
C ARG A 28 19.93 34.33 -13.38
N ARG A 29 19.22 34.99 -14.29
CA ARG A 29 18.13 34.36 -15.06
C ARG A 29 18.68 33.28 -15.98
N GLU A 30 19.77 33.55 -16.69
CA GLU A 30 20.40 32.57 -17.57
C GLU A 30 20.94 31.36 -16.78
N ALA A 31 21.59 31.60 -15.64
CA ALA A 31 22.05 30.53 -14.75
C ALA A 31 20.89 29.69 -14.22
N HIS A 32 19.75 30.31 -13.89
CA HIS A 32 18.54 29.61 -13.48
C HIS A 32 17.96 28.77 -14.63
N GLU A 33 17.87 29.31 -15.84
CA GLU A 33 17.40 28.59 -17.03
C GLU A 33 18.30 27.38 -17.36
N ARG A 34 19.63 27.53 -17.25
CA ARG A 34 20.58 26.41 -17.41
C ARG A 34 20.36 25.32 -16.36
N ARG A 35 20.09 25.69 -15.10
CA ARG A 35 19.78 24.72 -14.03
C ARG A 35 18.49 23.97 -14.30
N MET A 36 17.44 24.68 -14.70
CA MET A 36 16.14 24.06 -15.04
C MET A 36 16.28 23.11 -16.23
N LYS A 37 17.00 23.51 -17.28
CA LYS A 37 17.23 22.67 -18.45
C LYS A 37 18.03 21.40 -18.11
N LYS A 38 19.03 21.52 -17.24
CA LYS A 38 19.80 20.37 -16.76
C LYS A 38 18.91 19.40 -15.96
N GLN A 39 18.07 19.91 -15.06
CA GLN A 39 17.15 19.09 -14.28
C GLN A 39 16.14 18.34 -15.16
N THR A 40 15.58 18.99 -16.19
CA THR A 40 14.62 18.34 -17.09
C THR A 40 15.29 17.28 -17.95
N GLU A 41 16.52 17.52 -18.41
CA GLU A 41 17.31 16.53 -19.14
C GLU A 41 17.64 15.31 -18.27
N ASP A 42 18.11 15.52 -17.04
CA ASP A 42 18.42 14.44 -16.09
C ASP A 42 17.16 13.63 -15.73
N ALA A 43 16.03 14.30 -15.51
CA ALA A 43 14.74 13.64 -15.28
C ALA A 43 14.29 12.82 -16.49
N ALA A 44 14.47 13.33 -17.71
CA ALA A 44 14.16 12.61 -18.94
C ALA A 44 15.07 11.37 -19.12
N ARG A 45 16.37 11.49 -18.84
CA ARG A 45 17.33 10.37 -18.86
C ARG A 45 16.94 9.28 -17.86
N LEU A 46 16.57 9.66 -16.64
CA LEU A 46 16.14 8.70 -15.61
C LEU A 46 14.83 8.00 -16.01
N LYS A 47 13.86 8.74 -16.57
CA LYS A 47 12.60 8.16 -17.08
C LYS A 47 12.86 7.17 -18.22
N ALA A 48 13.76 7.51 -19.14
CA ALA A 48 14.15 6.62 -20.24
C ALA A 48 14.85 5.36 -19.72
N GLN A 49 15.75 5.48 -18.73
CA GLN A 49 16.38 4.30 -18.10
C GLN A 49 15.35 3.40 -17.40
N ARG A 50 14.39 3.98 -16.66
CA ARG A 50 13.31 3.21 -16.03
C ARG A 50 12.45 2.49 -17.07
N ALA A 51 12.10 3.16 -18.17
CA ALA A 51 11.33 2.56 -19.25
C ALA A 51 12.10 1.41 -19.93
N ARG A 52 13.41 1.55 -20.15
CA ARG A 52 14.27 0.48 -20.68
C ARG A 52 14.30 -0.73 -19.76
N ARG A 53 14.57 -0.53 -18.46
CA ARG A 53 14.57 -1.62 -17.46
C ARG A 53 13.20 -2.29 -17.39
N HIS A 54 12.12 -1.52 -17.43
CA HIS A 54 10.76 -2.08 -17.42
C HIS A 54 10.49 -2.92 -18.66
N ARG A 55 10.90 -2.45 -19.85
CA ARG A 55 10.79 -3.22 -21.10
C ARG A 55 11.61 -4.50 -21.06
N GLU A 56 12.85 -4.43 -20.58
CA GLU A 56 13.73 -5.58 -20.41
C GLU A 56 13.15 -6.62 -19.43
N MET A 57 12.61 -6.16 -18.30
CA MET A 57 11.90 -7.01 -17.34
C MET A 57 10.68 -7.69 -17.97
N LEU A 58 9.89 -6.97 -18.77
CA LEU A 58 8.72 -7.54 -19.46
C LEU A 58 9.12 -8.55 -20.54
N GLU A 59 10.17 -8.26 -21.29
CA GLU A 59 10.71 -9.14 -22.33
C GLU A 59 11.29 -10.42 -21.73
N GLU A 60 12.04 -10.31 -20.63
CA GLU A 60 12.53 -11.46 -19.87
C GLU A 60 11.38 -12.29 -19.31
N HIS A 61 10.35 -11.64 -18.76
CA HIS A 61 9.16 -12.32 -18.24
C HIS A 61 8.38 -13.05 -19.35
N ALA A 62 8.28 -12.45 -20.54
CA ALA A 62 7.69 -13.09 -21.72
C ALA A 62 8.52 -14.30 -22.19
N ARG A 63 9.85 -14.17 -22.21
CA ARG A 63 10.77 -15.26 -22.57
C ARG A 63 10.67 -16.44 -21.59
N ARG A 64 10.52 -16.15 -20.29
CA ARG A 64 10.33 -17.17 -19.25
C ARG A 64 8.97 -17.88 -19.37
N LYS A 65 7.89 -17.16 -19.72
CA LYS A 65 6.56 -17.76 -19.93
C LYS A 65 6.51 -18.78 -21.08
N GLY A 66 7.36 -18.65 -22.10
CA GLY A 66 7.38 -19.55 -23.27
C GLY A 66 8.04 -20.92 -23.06
N LYS A 67 8.75 -21.17 -21.94
CA LYS A 67 9.54 -22.41 -21.73
C LYS A 67 9.23 -23.21 -20.47
N GLY A 68 8.18 -22.87 -19.72
CA GLY A 68 7.79 -23.59 -18.51
C GLY A 68 7.29 -22.60 -17.48
N GLY A 69 6.05 -22.81 -17.03
CA GLY A 69 5.35 -21.90 -16.13
C GLY A 69 6.22 -21.50 -14.94
N TRP A 70 6.29 -20.19 -14.67
CA TRP A 70 6.93 -19.71 -13.46
C TRP A 70 6.01 -18.76 -12.69
N SER A 71 5.72 -19.24 -11.49
CA SER A 71 5.17 -18.57 -10.32
C SER A 71 5.78 -17.19 -10.11
N GLY A 72 4.92 -16.18 -10.06
CA GLY A 72 5.30 -14.83 -9.70
C GLY A 72 5.79 -14.76 -8.26
N HIS A 73 7.12 -14.63 -8.09
CA HIS A 73 7.71 -14.17 -6.84
C HIS A 73 7.91 -12.66 -6.95
N SER A 74 6.90 -11.91 -6.51
CA SER A 74 7.00 -10.47 -6.30
C SER A 74 7.85 -10.23 -5.05
N SER A 75 8.88 -9.40 -5.23
CA SER A 75 9.78 -8.85 -4.23
C SER A 75 9.02 -8.05 -3.15
N TRP A 76 8.41 -8.77 -2.22
CA TRP A 76 7.90 -8.30 -0.92
C TRP A 76 8.09 -9.38 0.18
N SER A 77 8.86 -10.44 -0.08
CA SER A 77 9.12 -11.50 0.92
C SER A 77 10.34 -11.16 1.78
N GLU A 78 10.22 -10.10 2.57
CA GLU A 78 11.03 -9.89 3.78
C GLU A 78 10.23 -10.25 5.05
N TYR A 79 9.15 -11.03 4.87
CA TYR A 79 8.58 -11.84 5.93
C TYR A 79 8.82 -13.30 5.57
N ASP A 80 9.85 -13.84 6.21
CA ASP A 80 10.19 -15.24 6.31
C ASP A 80 8.93 -16.06 6.67
N TYR A 81 8.29 -16.62 5.65
CA TYR A 81 7.20 -17.60 5.77
C TYR A 81 7.77 -19.01 5.53
N SER A 82 8.92 -19.31 6.14
CA SER A 82 9.44 -20.67 6.22
C SER A 82 8.64 -21.47 7.26
N TYR A 83 7.59 -22.15 6.80
CA TYR A 83 7.04 -23.44 7.26
C TYR A 83 5.57 -23.51 6.90
N TYR A 84 5.28 -24.11 5.75
CA TYR A 84 4.23 -25.11 5.56
C TYR A 84 4.26 -25.45 4.06
N LYS A 85 5.10 -26.44 3.72
CA LYS A 85 4.83 -27.28 2.56
C LYS A 85 3.36 -27.71 2.68
N PRO A 86 2.51 -27.55 1.65
CA PRO A 86 1.22 -28.22 1.63
C PRO A 86 1.53 -29.71 1.51
N SER A 87 1.74 -30.36 2.65
CA SER A 87 1.81 -31.80 2.74
C SER A 87 0.40 -32.28 2.47
N SER A 88 0.23 -32.97 1.34
CA SER A 88 -0.93 -33.78 0.96
C SER A 88 -2.28 -33.05 0.97
N GLU A 89 -2.88 -32.97 -0.22
CA GLU A 89 -4.33 -32.88 -0.37
C GLU A 89 -4.97 -34.12 0.27
N VAL A 90 -5.13 -34.11 1.58
CA VAL A 90 -6.04 -35.02 2.26
C VAL A 90 -7.44 -34.53 1.86
N PRO A 91 -8.28 -35.36 1.21
CA PRO A 91 -9.63 -34.95 0.89
C PRO A 91 -10.34 -34.55 2.19
N ARG A 92 -10.67 -33.26 2.33
CA ARG A 92 -11.40 -32.75 3.49
C ARG A 92 -12.69 -33.54 3.59
N SER A 93 -12.91 -34.17 4.73
CA SER A 93 -14.17 -34.87 5.01
C SER A 93 -15.35 -33.92 4.82
N THR A 94 -16.44 -34.43 4.26
CA THR A 94 -17.69 -33.69 4.02
C THR A 94 -18.22 -33.04 5.30
N THR A 95 -18.00 -33.69 6.44
CA THR A 95 -18.34 -33.17 7.78
C THR A 95 -17.59 -31.88 8.13
N SER A 96 -16.32 -31.74 7.72
CA SER A 96 -15.53 -30.53 7.96
C SER A 96 -16.01 -29.36 7.10
N GLN A 97 -16.47 -29.62 5.87
CA GLN A 97 -16.99 -28.58 4.98
C GLN A 97 -18.34 -28.05 5.47
N GLU A 98 -19.21 -28.92 5.97
CA GLU A 98 -20.50 -28.50 6.52
C GLU A 98 -20.32 -27.65 7.79
N GLN A 99 -19.39 -28.03 8.67
CA GLN A 99 -19.04 -27.22 9.83
C GLN A 99 -18.49 -25.83 9.45
N GLU A 100 -17.68 -25.73 8.39
CA GLU A 100 -17.21 -24.45 7.87
C GLU A 100 -18.37 -23.59 7.36
N ARG A 101 -19.35 -24.17 6.63
CA ARG A 101 -20.54 -23.44 6.15
C ARG A 101 -21.38 -22.90 7.28
N VAL A 102 -21.72 -23.73 8.26
CA VAL A 102 -22.49 -23.31 9.45
C VAL A 102 -21.75 -22.20 10.20
N ALA A 103 -20.42 -22.30 10.29
CA ALA A 103 -19.61 -21.28 10.92
C ALA A 103 -19.58 -19.95 10.15
N VAL A 104 -19.61 -19.96 8.82
CA VAL A 104 -19.75 -18.73 8.00
C VAL A 104 -21.07 -18.03 8.27
N VAL A 105 -22.19 -18.77 8.26
CA VAL A 105 -23.50 -18.20 8.58
C VAL A 105 -23.52 -17.60 9.99
N ARG A 106 -22.91 -18.29 10.97
CA ARG A 106 -22.79 -17.78 12.34
C ARG A 106 -21.93 -16.52 12.42
N TYR A 107 -20.84 -16.47 11.66
CA TYR A 107 -19.93 -15.33 11.59
C TYR A 107 -20.67 -14.10 11.05
N GLU A 108 -21.38 -14.23 9.93
CA GLU A 108 -22.17 -13.15 9.33
C GLU A 108 -23.28 -12.67 10.28
N ALA A 109 -24.05 -13.59 10.86
CA ALA A 109 -25.06 -13.26 11.85
C ALA A 109 -24.47 -12.61 13.11
N GLY A 110 -23.24 -12.96 13.48
CA GLY A 110 -22.51 -12.36 14.59
C GLY A 110 -22.16 -10.89 14.34
N TRP A 111 -21.78 -10.53 13.11
CA TRP A 111 -21.58 -9.13 12.72
C TRP A 111 -22.85 -8.30 12.78
N GLU A 112 -23.99 -8.87 12.42
CA GLU A 112 -25.28 -8.20 12.59
C GLU A 112 -25.65 -8.00 14.06
N ARG A 113 -25.48 -9.04 14.88
CA ARG A 113 -25.73 -8.94 16.33
C ARG A 113 -24.86 -7.89 17.00
N MET A 114 -23.56 -7.89 16.69
CA MET A 114 -22.62 -6.91 17.25
C MET A 114 -22.97 -5.48 16.84
N ARG A 115 -23.38 -5.26 15.58
CA ARG A 115 -23.86 -3.95 15.12
C ARG A 115 -25.11 -3.50 15.88
N ARG A 116 -26.11 -4.36 16.03
CA ARG A 116 -27.34 -4.04 16.80
C ARG A 116 -27.02 -3.72 18.26
N LEU A 117 -26.12 -4.47 18.89
CA LEU A 117 -25.70 -4.20 20.27
C LEU A 117 -24.98 -2.85 20.39
N ALA A 118 -24.12 -2.51 19.42
CA ALA A 118 -23.48 -1.21 19.36
C ALA A 118 -24.50 -0.07 19.16
N ASP A 119 -25.48 -0.24 18.28
CA ASP A 119 -26.54 0.75 18.03
C ASP A 119 -27.41 1.00 19.28
N MET A 120 -27.64 -0.04 20.09
CA MET A 120 -28.34 0.06 21.38
C MET A 120 -27.49 0.64 22.51
N GLY A 121 -26.22 0.98 22.26
CA GLY A 121 -25.29 1.49 23.27
C GLY A 121 -24.89 0.45 24.33
N ALA A 122 -25.10 -0.84 24.07
CA ALA A 122 -24.74 -1.91 24.98
C ALA A 122 -23.20 -2.09 25.01
N ARG A 123 -22.66 -2.43 26.19
CA ARG A 123 -21.24 -2.78 26.33
C ARG A 123 -20.99 -4.12 25.67
N LEU A 124 -20.21 -4.12 24.58
CA LEU A 124 -19.75 -5.33 23.91
C LEU A 124 -18.75 -6.08 24.78
N ARG A 125 -18.96 -7.38 24.94
CA ARG A 125 -18.01 -8.30 25.58
C ARG A 125 -17.18 -9.03 24.53
N PHE A 126 -16.09 -9.65 24.96
CA PHE A 126 -15.22 -10.43 24.08
C PHE A 126 -15.95 -11.58 23.35
N SER A 127 -16.95 -12.19 24.00
CA SER A 127 -17.81 -13.23 23.44
C SER A 127 -18.75 -12.73 22.33
N ASP A 128 -19.03 -11.43 22.31
CA ASP A 128 -19.96 -10.82 21.36
C ASP A 128 -19.26 -10.48 20.03
N ILE A 129 -17.93 -10.58 20.00
CA ILE A 129 -17.11 -10.38 18.82
C ILE A 129 -17.24 -11.62 17.89
N PRO A 130 -17.61 -11.43 16.62
CA PRO A 130 -17.75 -12.53 15.67
C PRO A 130 -16.38 -13.02 15.20
N TRP A 131 -15.76 -13.90 15.97
CA TRP A 131 -14.46 -14.47 15.60
C TRP A 131 -14.59 -15.38 14.35
N PRO A 132 -13.67 -15.30 13.38
CA PRO A 132 -13.66 -16.11 12.15
C PRO A 132 -13.18 -17.54 12.46
N THR A 133 -13.96 -18.28 13.23
CA THR A 133 -13.64 -19.63 13.71
C THR A 133 -14.82 -20.57 13.61
N VAL A 134 -14.54 -21.86 13.46
CA VAL A 134 -15.56 -22.92 13.45
C VAL A 134 -16.22 -23.09 14.81
N HIS A 135 -15.47 -22.86 15.89
CA HIS A 135 -15.98 -22.86 17.25
C HIS A 135 -15.96 -21.45 17.83
N PRO A 136 -17.03 -21.02 18.52
CA PRO A 136 -17.09 -19.70 19.12
C PRO A 136 -16.00 -19.57 20.20
N ILE A 137 -15.34 -18.43 20.23
CA ILE A 137 -14.28 -18.11 21.19
C ILE A 137 -14.91 -17.23 22.27
N ALA A 138 -14.90 -17.71 23.51
CA ALA A 138 -15.44 -16.94 24.64
C ALA A 138 -14.35 -16.17 25.38
N THR A 139 -13.09 -16.61 25.28
CA THR A 139 -11.98 -16.05 26.07
C THR A 139 -10.78 -15.65 25.22
N PRO A 140 -9.99 -14.64 25.65
CA PRO A 140 -8.76 -14.25 24.96
C PRO A 140 -7.69 -15.36 24.89
N TYR A 141 -7.72 -16.32 25.81
CA TYR A 141 -6.77 -17.43 25.84
C TYR A 141 -7.00 -18.41 24.68
N GLU A 142 -8.27 -18.72 24.40
CA GLU A 142 -8.69 -19.55 23.26
C GLU A 142 -8.26 -18.96 21.91
N LEU A 143 -8.16 -17.63 21.80
CA LEU A 143 -7.70 -16.96 20.58
C LEU A 143 -6.27 -17.37 20.19
N LYS A 144 -5.38 -17.57 21.17
CA LYS A 144 -4.00 -18.01 20.90
C LYS A 144 -3.98 -19.45 20.38
N LEU A 145 -4.83 -20.31 20.93
CA LEU A 145 -4.96 -21.71 20.55
C LEU A 145 -5.56 -21.88 19.14
N GLN A 146 -6.46 -20.97 18.73
CA GLN A 146 -7.18 -21.07 17.45
C GLN A 146 -6.59 -20.27 16.29
N ARG A 147 -5.35 -19.76 16.41
CA ARG A 147 -4.70 -18.97 15.34
C ARG A 147 -4.63 -19.70 14.00
N SER A 148 -4.32 -21.00 14.02
CA SER A 148 -4.29 -21.86 12.83
C SER A 148 -5.68 -22.00 12.20
N ASN A 149 -6.70 -22.18 13.02
CA ASN A 149 -8.10 -22.31 12.58
C ASN A 149 -8.62 -21.01 11.98
N ILE A 150 -8.30 -19.87 12.59
CA ILE A 150 -8.62 -18.53 12.05
C ILE A 150 -8.01 -18.36 10.66
N LYS A 151 -6.72 -18.69 10.52
CA LYS A 151 -6.03 -18.63 9.23
C LYS A 151 -6.71 -19.52 8.19
N GLN A 152 -7.05 -20.76 8.54
CA GLN A 152 -7.73 -21.68 7.64
C GLN A 152 -9.12 -21.17 7.25
N PHE A 153 -9.87 -20.61 8.19
CA PHE A 153 -11.21 -20.07 7.96
C PHE A 153 -11.19 -18.84 7.04
N ILE A 154 -10.30 -17.87 7.28
CA ILE A 154 -10.15 -16.68 6.41
C ILE A 154 -9.73 -17.06 5.00
N LEU A 155 -8.82 -18.02 4.90
CA LEU A 155 -8.31 -18.50 3.61
C LEU A 155 -9.26 -19.52 2.96
N SER A 156 -10.28 -20.00 3.68
CA SER A 156 -11.32 -20.85 3.10
C SER A 156 -12.10 -20.05 2.07
N GLY A 157 -12.52 -20.72 0.99
CA GLY A 157 -13.29 -20.07 -0.08
C GLY A 157 -14.72 -19.69 0.33
N TRP A 158 -15.17 -20.07 1.52
CA TRP A 158 -16.58 -19.95 1.92
C TRP A 158 -17.01 -18.53 2.25
N LEU A 159 -16.14 -17.72 2.84
CA LEU A 159 -16.45 -16.30 3.15
C LEU A 159 -16.49 -15.41 1.90
N ASN A 160 -15.76 -15.78 0.86
CA ASN A 160 -15.57 -14.98 -0.34
C ASN A 160 -15.39 -15.92 -1.53
N LEU A 161 -16.51 -16.53 -1.94
CA LEU A 161 -16.58 -17.42 -3.08
C LEU A 161 -16.07 -16.71 -4.34
N GLY A 162 -15.14 -17.34 -5.06
CA GLY A 162 -14.58 -16.80 -6.30
C GLY A 162 -13.45 -15.77 -6.14
N GLN A 163 -13.09 -15.37 -4.91
CA GLN A 163 -11.95 -14.47 -4.70
C GLN A 163 -10.62 -15.20 -4.55
N ASP A 164 -9.56 -14.64 -5.12
CA ASP A 164 -8.20 -15.10 -4.92
C ASP A 164 -7.78 -15.01 -3.46
N ARG A 165 -6.89 -15.91 -3.04
CA ARG A 165 -6.33 -15.95 -1.67
C ARG A 165 -5.86 -14.58 -1.17
N ARG A 166 -5.21 -13.79 -2.04
CA ARG A 166 -4.73 -12.44 -1.74
C ARG A 166 -5.87 -11.44 -1.52
N MET A 167 -6.93 -11.55 -2.33
CA MET A 167 -8.11 -10.69 -2.19
C MET A 167 -8.86 -11.00 -0.89
N ARG A 168 -9.03 -12.28 -0.55
CA ARG A 168 -9.65 -12.70 0.72
C ARG A 168 -8.93 -12.14 1.93
N LEU A 169 -7.60 -12.21 1.95
CA LEU A 169 -6.80 -11.64 3.03
C LEU A 169 -6.93 -10.11 3.09
N ARG A 170 -6.92 -9.43 1.94
CA ARG A 170 -7.11 -7.97 1.89
C ARG A 170 -8.48 -7.55 2.41
N ALA A 171 -9.54 -8.25 2.00
CA ALA A 171 -10.89 -8.01 2.48
C ALA A 171 -10.98 -8.21 4.00
N PHE A 172 -10.36 -9.26 4.53
CA PHE A 172 -10.30 -9.51 5.97
C PHE A 172 -9.58 -8.40 6.73
N ILE A 173 -8.40 -7.96 6.27
CA ILE A 173 -7.64 -6.87 6.90
C ILE A 173 -8.44 -5.56 6.89
N LEU A 174 -9.11 -5.25 5.77
CA LEU A 174 -9.96 -4.06 5.68
C LEU A 174 -11.18 -4.13 6.60
N GLN A 175 -11.72 -5.33 6.86
CA GLN A 175 -12.82 -5.52 7.78
C GLN A 175 -12.38 -5.30 9.23
N TRP A 176 -11.21 -5.80 9.60
CA TRP A 176 -10.66 -5.77 10.96
C TRP A 176 -9.66 -4.63 11.21
N HIS A 177 -9.61 -3.62 10.32
CA HIS A 177 -8.65 -2.54 10.43
C HIS A 177 -8.88 -1.74 11.73
N PRO A 178 -7.84 -1.46 12.54
CA PRO A 178 -7.99 -0.78 13.82
C PRO A 178 -8.66 0.59 13.69
N ASP A 179 -8.42 1.33 12.61
CA ASP A 179 -9.06 2.63 12.35
C ASP A 179 -10.60 2.56 12.32
N LYS A 180 -11.20 1.39 12.07
CA LYS A 180 -12.66 1.22 12.14
C LYS A 180 -13.19 1.12 13.57
N PHE A 181 -12.31 0.82 14.53
CA PHE A 181 -12.65 0.65 15.94
C PHE A 181 -12.08 1.78 16.81
N ILE A 182 -11.04 2.48 16.32
CA ILE A 182 -10.46 3.66 16.95
C ILE A 182 -11.11 4.89 16.31
N GLY A 183 -12.33 5.24 16.73
CA GLY A 183 -12.96 6.48 16.27
C GLY A 183 -14.48 6.54 16.35
N ARG A 184 -15.01 6.82 17.55
CA ARG A 184 -15.94 7.92 17.87
C ARG A 184 -16.33 7.85 19.34
#